data_AF-A0A8K0KAS2-F1
#
_entry.id   AF-A0A8K0KAS2-F1
#
_cell.length_a   1.000
_cell.length_b   1.000
_cell.length_c   1.000
_cell.angle_alpha   90.00
_cell.angle_beta   90.00
_cell.angle_gamma   90.00
#
_symmetry.space_group_name_H-M   'P 1'
#
loop_
_entity.id
_entity.type
_entity.pdbx_description
1 polymer ?
#
loop_
_entity_poly.entity_id
_entity_poly.type
_entity_poly.pdbx_seq_one_letter_code
_entity_poly.pdbx_strand_id
1 'polypeptide(L)'
;MDERQSSVKLVDQLPSSSISSWDLRNLIMEGKCHILLLDTRSIEDYGNSHMCFNKIAPHSRNDLTTVINVPKDVLKRGLTPKSLEKLLPVESLIGWNKRKESDLIILLDWDTDNSNAKPDSPVVTLKEIMTK
;
A
#
# COMPACT_ATOMS: atom_id res chain seq x y z
N MET A 1 0.59 40.03 0.08
CA MET A 1 0.21 39.63 -1.29
C MET A 1 1.28 38.66 -1.74
N ASP A 2 1.26 37.43 -1.25
CA ASP A 2 0.32 36.34 -1.55
C ASP A 2 0.57 35.75 -2.93
N GLU A 3 1.39 34.70 -2.97
CA GLU A 3 1.37 33.64 -3.97
C GLU A 3 1.60 32.30 -3.25
N ARG A 4 0.66 31.93 -2.38
CA ARG A 4 0.48 30.52 -2.03
C ARG A 4 -0.28 29.84 -3.17
N GLN A 5 0.43 29.45 -4.22
CA GLN A 5 -0.17 28.58 -5.23
C GLN A 5 0.78 27.45 -5.61
N SER A 6 0.20 26.24 -5.65
CA SER A 6 0.71 25.06 -6.34
C SER A 6 1.49 24.02 -5.51
N SER A 7 0.84 23.48 -4.46
CA SER A 7 1.18 22.14 -3.93
C SER A 7 0.06 21.10 -4.12
N VAL A 8 -1.04 21.44 -4.79
CA VAL A 8 -2.22 20.55 -4.96
C VAL A 8 -2.15 19.69 -6.25
N LYS A 9 -1.11 19.84 -7.08
CA LYS A 9 -1.08 19.20 -8.41
C LYS A 9 -0.60 17.74 -8.48
N LEU A 10 -0.10 17.15 -7.39
CA LEU A 10 0.47 15.79 -7.45
C LEU A 10 -0.56 14.67 -7.25
N VAL A 11 -1.67 14.93 -6.55
CA VAL A 11 -2.66 13.90 -6.23
C VAL A 11 -3.77 13.83 -7.30
N ASP A 12 -4.13 14.98 -7.86
CA ASP A 12 -5.18 15.11 -8.91
C ASP A 12 -4.72 14.66 -10.31
N GLN A 13 -3.47 14.24 -10.46
CA GLN A 13 -2.87 13.83 -11.74
C GLN A 13 -2.51 12.35 -11.81
N LEU A 14 -3.06 11.46 -10.98
CA LEU A 14 -2.89 10.02 -11.20
C LEU A 14 -3.87 9.56 -12.31
N PRO A 15 -3.44 9.44 -13.59
CA PRO A 15 -4.32 9.11 -14.71
C PRO A 15 -4.51 7.59 -14.82
N SER A 16 -4.21 6.85 -13.76
CA SER A 16 -4.17 5.38 -13.71
C SER A 16 -4.32 4.92 -12.27
N SER A 17 -5.01 3.81 -12.04
CA SER A 17 -5.15 3.16 -10.72
C SER A 17 -3.85 2.55 -10.17
N SER A 18 -2.68 2.98 -10.67
CA SER A 18 -1.35 2.50 -10.36
C SER A 18 -0.40 3.67 -10.11
N ILE A 19 0.63 3.42 -9.32
CA ILE A 19 1.70 4.37 -9.04
C ILE A 19 3.04 3.80 -9.50
N SER A 20 3.91 4.63 -10.09
CA SER A 20 5.27 4.21 -10.42
C SER A 20 6.13 4.11 -9.16
N SER A 21 7.19 3.31 -9.19
CA SER A 21 8.14 3.23 -8.07
C SER A 21 8.83 4.58 -7.79
N TRP A 22 9.03 5.40 -8.82
CA TRP A 22 9.61 6.73 -8.70
C TRP A 22 8.67 7.70 -8.00
N ASP A 23 7.39 7.71 -8.39
CA ASP A 23 6.39 8.60 -7.78
C ASP A 23 6.12 8.19 -6.34
N LEU A 24 6.05 6.89 -6.05
CA LEU A 24 5.95 6.38 -4.68
C LEU A 24 7.12 6.87 -3.82
N ARG A 25 8.35 6.76 -4.34
CA ARG A 25 9.53 7.28 -3.64
C ARG A 25 9.41 8.78 -3.36
N ASN A 26 8.94 9.57 -4.32
CA ASN A 26 8.78 11.01 -4.14
C ASN A 26 7.73 11.33 -3.07
N LEU A 27 6.57 10.66 -3.09
CA LEU A 27 5.54 10.82 -2.05
C LEU A 27 6.07 10.52 -0.64
N ILE A 28 6.86 9.45 -0.51
CA ILE A 28 7.47 9.06 0.77
C ILE A 28 8.51 10.11 1.20
N MET A 29 9.30 10.63 0.28
CA MET A 29 10.30 11.66 0.59
C MET A 29 9.67 13.01 0.96
N GLU A 30 8.51 13.33 0.40
CA GLU A 30 7.77 14.55 0.74
C GLU A 30 7.23 14.50 2.18
N GLY A 31 6.85 13.31 2.67
CA GLY A 31 6.43 13.13 4.06
C GLY A 31 5.17 13.95 4.42
N LYS A 32 4.24 14.08 3.47
CA LYS A 32 3.01 14.88 3.63
C LYS A 32 1.73 14.06 3.82
N CYS A 33 1.77 12.75 3.58
CA CYS A 33 0.61 11.89 3.64
C CYS A 33 0.94 10.54 4.30
N HIS A 34 -0.06 9.96 4.96
CA HIS A 34 -0.01 8.63 5.56
C HIS A 34 -0.20 7.56 4.49
N ILE A 35 0.87 6.82 4.18
CA ILE A 35 0.88 5.76 3.18
C ILE A 35 0.86 4.40 3.89
N LEU A 36 -0.09 3.55 3.52
CA LEU A 36 -0.11 2.14 3.89
C LEU A 36 0.17 1.28 2.67
N LEU A 37 1.29 0.56 2.68
CA LEU A 37 1.64 -0.41 1.66
C LEU A 37 1.25 -1.83 2.11
N LEU A 38 0.41 -2.48 1.30
CA LEU A 38 -0.05 -3.85 1.50
C LEU A 38 0.69 -4.77 0.53
N ASP A 39 1.65 -5.51 1.05
CA ASP A 39 2.43 -6.48 0.28
C ASP A 39 1.71 -7.84 0.28
N THR A 40 1.24 -8.28 -0.89
CA THR A 40 0.44 -9.50 -1.02
C THR A 40 1.24 -10.76 -1.31
N ARG A 41 2.58 -10.67 -1.31
CA ARG A 41 3.45 -11.84 -1.50
C ARG A 41 3.29 -12.82 -0.32
N SER A 42 3.81 -14.04 -0.49
CA SER A 42 3.74 -15.05 0.58
C SER A 42 4.47 -14.55 1.84
N ILE A 43 4.17 -15.19 2.98
CA ILE A 43 4.89 -14.94 4.23
C ILE A 43 6.40 -15.16 4.04
N GLU A 44 6.77 -16.19 3.28
CA GLU A 44 8.16 -16.52 2.97
C GLU A 44 8.85 -15.41 2.16
N ASP A 45 8.24 -14.98 1.05
CA ASP A 45 8.79 -13.93 0.19
C ASP A 45 8.96 -12.61 0.94
N TYR A 46 7.98 -12.24 1.77
CA TYR A 46 8.02 -11.04 2.59
C TYR A 46 9.07 -11.13 3.71
N GLY A 47 9.15 -12.28 4.37
CA GLY A 47 10.12 -12.54 5.43
C GLY A 47 11.57 -12.52 4.92
N ASN A 48 11.79 -13.06 3.72
CA ASN A 48 13.09 -13.04 3.05
C ASN A 48 13.51 -11.62 2.65
N SER A 49 12.57 -10.81 2.14
CA SER A 49 12.82 -9.40 1.81
C SER A 49 11.53 -8.61 1.68
N HIS A 50 11.49 -7.42 2.24
CA HIS A 50 10.37 -6.48 2.10
C HIS A 50 10.88 -5.03 2.10
N MET A 51 10.04 -4.12 1.61
CA MET A 51 10.36 -2.70 1.62
C MET A 51 10.50 -2.19 3.06
N CYS A 52 11.64 -1.56 3.35
CA CYS A 52 11.91 -0.93 4.63
C CYS A 52 12.17 0.56 4.42
N PHE A 53 11.13 1.38 4.55
CA PHE A 53 11.20 2.81 4.22
C PHE A 53 12.08 3.62 5.18
N ASN A 54 12.29 3.13 6.40
CA ASN A 54 13.24 3.70 7.35
C ASN A 54 14.67 3.76 6.78
N LYS A 55 15.02 2.90 5.82
CA LYS A 55 16.33 2.90 5.14
C LYS A 55 16.37 3.75 3.87
N ILE A 56 15.22 4.01 3.24
CA ILE A 56 15.13 4.63 1.91
C ILE A 56 15.12 6.17 2.01
N ALA A 57 14.51 6.71 3.06
CA ALA A 57 14.41 8.16 3.27
C ALA A 57 14.73 8.52 4.73
N PRO A 58 16.00 8.40 5.18
CA PRO A 58 16.39 8.61 6.58
C PRO A 58 16.14 10.03 7.09
N HIS A 59 15.96 10.99 6.18
CA HIS A 59 15.65 12.40 6.49
C HIS A 59 14.16 12.75 6.26
N SER A 60 13.32 11.78 5.91
CA SER A 60 11.87 11.98 5.75
C SER A 60 11.12 11.58 7.01
N ARG A 61 9.88 12.07 7.15
CA ARG A 61 8.89 11.62 8.14
C ARG A 61 8.45 10.19 7.83
N ASN A 62 9.34 9.25 8.14
CA ASN A 62 9.14 7.82 7.93
C ASN A 62 8.02 7.23 8.81
N ASP A 63 7.59 7.96 9.85
CA ASP A 63 6.44 7.64 10.70
C ASP A 63 5.11 7.65 9.94
N LEU A 64 5.06 8.29 8.77
CA LEU A 64 3.86 8.35 7.94
C LEU A 64 3.75 7.19 6.95
N THR A 65 4.73 6.29 6.86
CA THR A 65 4.66 5.13 5.96
C THR A 65 4.69 3.82 6.74
N THR A 66 3.65 3.02 6.57
CA THR A 66 3.55 1.67 7.15
C THR A 66 3.54 0.63 6.05
N VAL A 67 4.30 -0.46 6.24
CA VAL A 67 4.30 -1.62 5.34
C VAL A 67 3.87 -2.83 6.14
N ILE A 68 2.91 -3.59 5.60
CA ILE A 68 2.46 -4.86 6.19
C ILE A 68 2.34 -5.93 5.12
N ASN A 69 2.38 -7.18 5.56
CA ASN A 69 2.12 -8.32 4.69
C ASN A 69 0.65 -8.73 4.77
N VAL A 70 0.05 -8.98 3.62
CA VAL A 70 -1.28 -9.57 3.48
C VAL A 70 -1.12 -10.83 2.62
N PRO A 71 -0.72 -11.97 3.21
CA PRO A 71 -0.27 -13.12 2.45
C PRO A 71 -1.28 -13.58 1.39
N LYS A 72 -0.81 -13.88 0.17
CA LYS A 72 -1.65 -14.47 -0.88
C LYS A 72 -2.45 -15.69 -0.42
N ASP A 73 -1.89 -16.48 0.50
CA ASP A 73 -2.50 -17.72 0.99
C ASP A 73 -3.77 -17.49 1.84
N VAL A 74 -3.93 -16.29 2.42
CA VAL A 74 -5.13 -15.92 3.19
C VAL A 74 -6.14 -15.13 2.37
N LEU A 75 -5.77 -14.70 1.16
CA LEU A 75 -6.63 -13.92 0.28
C LEU A 75 -7.60 -14.84 -0.47
N LYS A 76 -8.89 -14.66 -0.18
CA LYS A 76 -9.98 -15.39 -0.82
C LYS A 76 -11.11 -14.44 -1.19
N ARG A 77 -11.73 -14.69 -2.34
CA ARG A 77 -12.92 -13.94 -2.76
C ARG A 77 -14.04 -14.07 -1.74
N GLY A 78 -14.83 -13.00 -1.62
CA GLY A 78 -15.98 -12.96 -0.71
C GLY A 78 -15.62 -12.62 0.75
N LEU A 79 -14.33 -12.45 1.07
CA LEU A 79 -13.94 -11.90 2.36
C LEU A 79 -14.33 -10.41 2.47
N THR A 80 -14.64 -10.02 3.70
CA THR A 80 -14.72 -8.61 4.12
C THR A 80 -13.41 -8.19 4.78
N PRO A 81 -13.11 -6.89 4.92
CA PRO A 81 -11.93 -6.44 5.66
C PRO A 81 -11.87 -7.01 7.08
N LYS A 82 -13.03 -7.13 7.75
CA LYS A 82 -13.12 -7.66 9.12
C LYS A 82 -12.86 -9.16 9.21
N SER A 83 -13.27 -9.94 8.20
CA SER A 83 -12.97 -11.37 8.17
C SER A 83 -11.51 -11.63 7.76
N LEU A 84 -10.95 -10.81 6.87
CA LEU A 84 -9.53 -10.90 6.49
C LEU A 84 -8.62 -10.58 7.67
N GLU A 85 -8.95 -9.57 8.47
CA GLU A 85 -8.21 -9.18 9.69
C GLU A 85 -7.89 -10.37 10.61
N LYS A 86 -8.84 -11.31 10.77
CA LYS A 86 -8.68 -12.49 11.63
C LYS A 86 -7.68 -13.52 11.10
N LEU A 87 -7.30 -13.41 9.82
CA LEU A 87 -6.40 -14.32 9.12
C LEU A 87 -5.00 -13.71 8.95
N LEU A 88 -4.83 -12.42 9.23
CA LEU A 88 -3.55 -11.74 9.04
C LEU A 88 -2.51 -12.18 10.08
N PRO A 89 -1.22 -12.15 9.72
CA PRO A 89 -0.13 -12.24 10.69
C PRO A 89 -0.29 -11.18 11.78
N VAL A 90 0.06 -11.52 13.03
CA VAL A 90 -0.12 -10.64 14.21
C VAL A 90 0.62 -9.32 14.01
N GLU A 91 1.79 -9.37 13.40
CA GLU A 91 2.66 -8.22 13.10
C GLU A 91 1.98 -7.23 12.14
N SER A 92 1.07 -7.71 11.29
CA SER A 92 0.36 -6.90 10.31
C SER A 92 -0.87 -6.20 10.89
N LEU A 93 -1.37 -6.65 12.06
CA LEU A 93 -2.61 -6.13 12.64
C LEU A 93 -2.56 -4.66 13.02
N ILE A 94 -1.41 -4.18 13.53
CA ILE A 94 -1.25 -2.77 13.93
C ILE A 94 -1.40 -1.86 12.70
N GLY A 95 -0.71 -2.18 11.60
CA GLY A 95 -0.82 -1.42 10.36
C GLY A 95 -2.20 -1.56 9.71
N TRP A 96 -2.76 -2.77 9.72
CA TRP A 96 -4.09 -3.05 9.19
C TRP A 96 -5.18 -2.24 9.90
N ASN A 97 -5.10 -2.09 11.22
CA ASN A 97 -6.08 -1.34 11.99
C ASN A 97 -6.03 0.16 11.70
N LYS A 98 -4.90 0.67 11.22
CA LYS A 98 -4.73 2.06 10.79
C LYS A 98 -5.15 2.32 9.34
N ARG A 99 -5.63 1.32 8.60
CA ARG A 99 -6.00 1.46 7.16
C ARG A 99 -7.02 2.55 6.88
N LYS A 100 -7.89 2.89 7.85
CA LYS A 100 -8.88 3.98 7.72
C LYS A 100 -8.31 5.36 7.98
N GLU A 101 -7.12 5.44 8.57
CA GLU A 101 -6.39 6.66 8.90
C GLU A 101 -5.32 6.99 7.84
N SER A 102 -5.14 6.10 6.86
CA SER A 102 -4.21 6.28 5.75
C SER A 102 -4.83 7.15 4.66
N ASP A 103 -4.08 8.15 4.20
CA ASP A 103 -4.46 8.98 3.05
C ASP A 103 -4.36 8.19 1.73
N LEU A 104 -3.39 7.26 1.66
CA LEU A 104 -3.14 6.44 0.50
C LEU A 104 -2.88 4.98 0.88
N ILE A 105 -3.56 4.06 0.20
CA ILE A 105 -3.30 2.62 0.30
C ILE A 105 -2.73 2.14 -1.02
N ILE A 106 -1.58 1.48 -0.96
CA ILE A 106 -0.85 0.96 -2.13
C ILE A 106 -0.81 -0.55 -2.02
N LEU A 107 -1.14 -1.24 -3.11
CA LEU A 107 -1.08 -2.69 -3.20
C LEU A 107 0.13 -3.11 -4.01
N LEU A 108 0.83 -4.16 -3.58
CA LEU A 108 2.04 -4.66 -4.22
C LEU A 108 2.02 -6.20 -4.30
N ASP A 109 2.50 -6.74 -5.43
CA ASP A 109 2.93 -8.12 -5.58
C ASP A 109 4.16 -8.21 -6.50
N TRP A 110 4.44 -9.41 -7.03
CA TRP A 110 5.58 -9.68 -7.88
C TRP A 110 5.39 -9.23 -9.33
N ASP A 111 4.18 -9.40 -9.87
CA ASP A 111 3.98 -9.44 -11.31
C ASP A 111 2.73 -8.70 -11.80
N THR A 112 1.91 -8.10 -10.92
CA THR A 112 0.71 -7.38 -11.35
C THR A 112 1.01 -5.91 -11.69
N ASP A 113 0.60 -5.51 -12.89
CA ASP A 113 0.52 -4.13 -13.34
C ASP A 113 -0.80 -3.87 -14.10
N ASN A 114 -0.94 -2.67 -14.67
CA ASN A 114 -2.16 -2.29 -15.41
C ASN A 114 -2.44 -3.13 -16.67
N SER A 115 -1.43 -3.79 -17.23
CA SER A 115 -1.51 -4.54 -18.48
C SER A 115 -1.87 -6.01 -18.27
N ASN A 116 -1.64 -6.56 -17.08
CA ASN A 116 -1.74 -8.01 -16.84
C ASN A 116 -2.54 -8.38 -15.57
N ALA A 117 -3.22 -7.43 -14.93
CA ALA A 117 -4.05 -7.68 -13.76
C ALA A 117 -5.11 -8.76 -14.01
N LYS A 118 -4.93 -9.93 -13.40
CA LYS A 118 -5.88 -11.04 -13.48
C LYS A 118 -6.91 -10.97 -12.36
N PRO A 119 -8.18 -11.33 -12.61
CA PRO A 119 -9.22 -11.31 -11.58
C PRO A 119 -8.91 -12.18 -10.35
N ASP A 120 -8.10 -13.22 -10.48
CA ASP A 120 -7.69 -14.14 -9.42
C ASP A 120 -6.35 -13.78 -8.77
N SER A 121 -5.68 -12.71 -9.23
CA SER A 121 -4.45 -12.24 -8.62
C SER A 121 -4.68 -11.80 -7.16
N PRO A 122 -3.67 -11.96 -6.28
CA PRO A 122 -3.76 -11.51 -4.89
C PRO A 122 -4.08 -10.01 -4.76
N VAL A 123 -3.43 -9.15 -5.56
CA VAL A 123 -3.65 -7.70 -5.55
C VAL A 123 -5.08 -7.34 -5.93
N VAL A 124 -5.63 -7.94 -6.99
CA VAL A 124 -7.03 -7.68 -7.39
C VAL A 124 -8.01 -8.18 -6.33
N THR A 125 -7.77 -9.37 -5.77
CA THR A 125 -8.60 -9.94 -4.70
C THR A 125 -8.60 -9.03 -3.47
N LEU A 126 -7.44 -8.54 -3.04
CA LEU A 126 -7.32 -7.61 -1.92
C LEU A 126 -8.01 -6.27 -2.22
N LYS A 127 -7.84 -5.73 -3.43
CA LYS A 127 -8.54 -4.52 -3.86
C LYS A 127 -10.05 -4.67 -3.71
N GLU A 128 -10.61 -5.77 -4.18
CA GLU A 128 -12.05 -6.06 -4.05
C GLU A 128 -12.50 -6.17 -2.58
N ILE A 129 -11.71 -6.81 -1.73
CA ILE A 129 -12.00 -6.92 -0.28
C ILE A 129 -12.06 -5.53 0.36
N MET A 130 -11.16 -4.62 -0.05
CA MET A 130 -11.02 -3.28 0.52
C MET A 130 -12.08 -2.29 0.05
N THR A 131 -12.65 -2.50 -1.14
CA THR A 131 -13.66 -1.60 -1.73
C THR A 131 -15.11 -2.04 -1.52
N LYS A 132 -15.34 -3.17 -0.82
CA LYS A 132 -16.67 -3.65 -0.41
C LYS A 132 -16.99 -3.20 1.01
#